data_AF-A0A537CYH0-F1
#
_entry.id   AF-A0A537CYH0-F1
#
_cell.length_a   1.000
_cell.length_b   1.000
_cell.length_c   1.000
_cell.angle_alpha   90.00
_cell.angle_beta   90.00
_cell.angle_gamma   90.00
#
_symmetry.space_group_name_H-M   'P 1'
#
loop_
_entity.id
_entity.type
_entity.pdbx_description
1 polymer ?
#
loop_
_entity_poly.entity_id
_entity_poly.type
_entity_poly.pdbx_seq_one_letter_code
_entity_poly.pdbx_strand_id
1 'polypeptide(L)'
;MSKTPMKVIAIEEHFITPMYREKVGANEFRNFYLKSRGEQLGHDIVEQNSDLGAERLAHMDAAGVDVQVLSFGSPGPQAFAAEVAIPMARDANDRLYQAIQRNPGRFAGFAALPTADPEAAAQELERCVSKLGFKGAMIHGHTRGSFLDERKYWTIFERAQALGVPIYLHPTLPHPDAVKAYFEGYEELARAGWGFAVDTSCHFLRIVFAGVFDAYPRLRMILGHLGEGLPFAVHRLNDHTWRSAARRGLKKTPLQYIRE
;
A
#
# COMPACT_ATOMS: atom_id res chain seq x y z
N MET A 1 23.16 -10.31 32.30
CA MET A 1 21.75 -10.30 31.86
C MET A 1 21.73 -10.63 30.38
N SER A 2 21.17 -11.77 29.98
CA SER A 2 20.97 -12.10 28.55
C SER A 2 19.95 -11.11 27.99
N LYS A 3 20.32 -10.32 26.97
CA LYS A 3 19.35 -9.47 26.26
C LYS A 3 18.39 -10.40 25.55
N THR A 4 17.08 -10.26 25.81
CA THR A 4 16.05 -10.90 24.98
C THR A 4 16.34 -10.57 23.51
N PRO A 5 16.42 -11.55 22.60
CA PRO A 5 16.71 -11.29 21.20
C PRO A 5 15.66 -10.32 20.63
N MET A 6 16.13 -9.36 19.81
CA MET A 6 15.28 -8.37 19.18
C MET A 6 14.40 -9.06 18.14
N LYS A 7 13.08 -8.85 18.22
CA LYS A 7 12.12 -9.37 17.25
C LYS A 7 12.08 -8.47 16.00
N VAL A 8 12.30 -9.05 14.82
CA VAL A 8 12.27 -8.38 13.51
C VAL A 8 10.91 -8.61 12.85
N ILE A 9 10.19 -7.52 12.58
CA ILE A 9 8.89 -7.52 11.90
C ILE A 9 9.01 -6.70 10.62
N ALA A 10 8.91 -7.36 9.47
CA ALA A 10 8.89 -6.71 8.16
C ALA A 10 7.45 -6.36 7.76
N ILE A 11 7.21 -5.16 7.22
CA ILE A 11 5.84 -4.60 7.08
C ILE A 11 5.43 -4.19 5.66
N GLU A 12 6.26 -4.48 4.65
CA GLU A 12 5.97 -4.19 3.23
C GLU A 12 6.30 -5.43 2.38
N GLU A 13 5.71 -6.56 2.75
CA GLU A 13 6.05 -7.87 2.17
C GLU A 13 4.92 -8.35 1.28
N HIS A 14 5.17 -8.48 -0.03
CA HIS A 14 4.10 -8.73 -0.99
C HIS A 14 3.87 -10.21 -1.28
N PHE A 15 2.61 -10.53 -1.61
CA PHE A 15 2.22 -11.78 -2.26
C PHE A 15 1.24 -11.52 -3.41
N ILE A 16 1.09 -12.49 -4.31
CA ILE A 16 0.13 -12.47 -5.41
C ILE A 16 -0.68 -13.77 -5.43
N THR A 17 -1.80 -13.78 -6.17
CA THR A 17 -2.66 -14.97 -6.29
C THR A 17 -2.78 -15.43 -7.74
N PRO A 18 -3.16 -16.70 -7.98
CA PRO A 18 -3.45 -17.20 -9.32
C PRO A 18 -4.52 -16.38 -10.05
N MET A 19 -5.58 -15.95 -9.35
CA MET A 19 -6.64 -15.12 -9.93
C MET A 19 -6.08 -13.81 -10.50
N TYR A 20 -5.18 -13.17 -9.76
CA TYR A 20 -4.55 -11.95 -10.24
C TYR A 20 -3.63 -12.19 -11.42
N ARG A 21 -2.84 -13.27 -11.38
CA ARG A 21 -1.99 -13.69 -12.51
C ARG A 21 -2.78 -13.88 -13.79
N GLU A 22 -3.96 -14.49 -13.72
CA GLU A 22 -4.85 -14.64 -14.87
C GLU A 22 -5.28 -13.27 -15.44
N LYS A 23 -5.64 -12.33 -14.57
CA LYS A 23 -6.11 -11.00 -14.98
C LYS A 23 -5.01 -10.08 -15.52
N VAL A 24 -3.76 -10.24 -15.08
CA VAL A 24 -2.62 -9.42 -15.57
C VAL A 24 -1.73 -10.14 -16.57
N GLY A 25 -2.05 -11.39 -16.91
CA GLY A 25 -1.21 -12.25 -17.76
C GLY A 25 -0.91 -11.66 -19.13
N ALA A 26 -1.82 -10.86 -19.68
CA ALA A 26 -1.66 -10.20 -20.99
C ALA A 26 -0.80 -8.92 -20.96
N ASN A 27 -0.36 -8.46 -19.77
CA ASN A 27 0.47 -7.25 -19.68
C ASN A 27 1.95 -7.59 -19.96
N GLU A 28 2.33 -7.58 -21.24
CA GLU A 28 3.67 -7.92 -21.71
C GLU A 28 4.77 -7.07 -21.08
N PHE A 29 4.56 -5.75 -20.94
CA PHE A 29 5.54 -4.84 -20.35
C PHE A 29 5.82 -5.18 -18.88
N ARG A 30 4.76 -5.43 -18.10
CA ARG A 30 4.89 -5.86 -16.70
C ARG A 30 5.62 -7.20 -16.61
N ASN A 31 5.26 -8.16 -17.46
CA ASN A 31 5.87 -9.49 -17.45
C ASN A 31 7.35 -9.42 -17.83
N PHE A 32 7.69 -8.64 -18.86
CA PHE A 32 9.08 -8.38 -19.26
C PHE A 32 9.88 -7.77 -18.11
N TYR A 33 9.35 -6.73 -17.46
CA TYR A 33 10.02 -6.06 -16.34
C TYR A 33 10.30 -7.02 -15.18
N LEU A 34 9.28 -7.80 -14.74
CA LEU A 34 9.44 -8.73 -13.64
C LEU A 34 10.43 -9.85 -13.97
N LYS A 35 10.38 -10.38 -15.21
CA LYS A 35 11.31 -11.41 -15.67
C LYS A 35 12.75 -10.88 -15.71
N SER A 36 12.98 -9.75 -16.37
CA SER A 36 14.31 -9.13 -16.48
C SER A 36 14.90 -8.78 -15.12
N ARG A 37 14.09 -8.24 -14.20
CA ARG A 37 14.53 -7.95 -12.84
C ARG A 37 14.83 -9.22 -12.05
N GLY A 38 14.03 -10.26 -12.22
CA GLY A 38 14.26 -11.56 -11.60
C GLY A 38 15.58 -12.19 -12.05
N GLU A 39 15.84 -12.20 -13.36
CA GLU A 39 17.11 -12.66 -13.95
C GLU A 39 18.31 -11.88 -13.41
N GLN A 40 18.20 -10.56 -13.27
CA GLN A 40 19.27 -9.72 -12.70
C GLN A 40 19.56 -10.05 -11.22
N LEU A 41 18.52 -10.33 -10.43
CA LEU A 41 18.65 -10.62 -9.00
C LEU A 41 19.01 -12.08 -8.73
N GLY A 42 18.77 -12.98 -9.69
CA GLY A 42 18.88 -14.44 -9.47
C GLY A 42 17.68 -15.03 -8.74
N HIS A 43 16.49 -14.42 -8.88
CA HIS A 43 15.25 -14.83 -8.21
C HIS A 43 14.08 -14.89 -9.19
N ASP A 44 13.18 -15.87 -9.04
CA ASP A 44 11.87 -15.82 -9.69
C ASP A 44 10.90 -15.02 -8.80
N ILE A 45 10.77 -13.73 -9.09
CA ILE A 45 9.91 -12.81 -8.33
C ILE A 45 8.44 -13.27 -8.34
N VAL A 46 7.98 -13.90 -9.42
CA VAL A 46 6.58 -14.30 -9.56
C VAL A 46 6.31 -15.54 -8.72
N GLU A 47 7.17 -16.55 -8.83
CA GLU A 47 7.08 -17.79 -8.06
C GLU A 47 7.17 -17.49 -6.56
N GLN A 48 8.17 -16.71 -6.14
CA GLN A 48 8.40 -16.36 -4.72
C GLN A 48 7.27 -15.50 -4.13
N ASN A 49 6.67 -14.60 -4.92
CA ASN A 49 5.49 -13.87 -4.47
C ASN A 49 4.21 -14.72 -4.47
N SER A 50 4.19 -15.85 -5.17
CA SER A 50 3.07 -16.79 -5.15
C SER A 50 3.20 -17.80 -3.99
N ASP A 51 4.40 -18.02 -3.47
CA ASP A 51 4.62 -18.85 -2.29
C ASP A 51 4.23 -18.12 -1.00
N LEU A 52 3.25 -18.69 -0.31
CA LEU A 52 2.81 -18.33 1.05
C LEU A 52 3.10 -19.48 2.03
N GLY A 53 4.22 -20.18 1.79
CA GLY A 53 4.52 -21.47 2.39
C GLY A 53 6.00 -21.62 2.72
N ALA A 54 6.55 -22.79 2.40
CA ALA A 54 7.84 -23.23 2.89
C ALA A 54 9.01 -22.41 2.34
N GLU A 55 8.96 -21.99 1.07
CA GLU A 55 10.04 -21.22 0.46
C GLU A 55 10.15 -19.84 1.10
N ARG A 56 9.03 -19.13 1.26
CA ARG A 56 8.98 -17.84 1.96
C ARG A 56 9.47 -17.96 3.39
N LEU A 57 9.05 -18.99 4.13
CA LEU A 57 9.50 -19.20 5.51
C LEU A 57 11.00 -19.47 5.59
N ALA A 58 11.55 -20.25 4.65
CA ALA A 58 12.99 -20.50 4.57
C ALA A 58 13.76 -19.19 4.30
N HIS A 59 13.27 -18.31 3.42
CA HIS A 59 13.86 -16.99 3.22
C HIS A 59 13.76 -16.10 4.46
N MET A 60 12.64 -16.13 5.18
CA MET A 60 12.50 -15.42 6.45
C MET A 60 13.51 -15.90 7.49
N ASP A 61 13.65 -17.22 7.65
CA ASP A 61 14.60 -17.82 8.60
C ASP A 61 16.05 -17.46 8.24
N ALA A 62 16.40 -17.53 6.95
CA ALA A 62 17.74 -17.16 6.46
C ALA A 62 18.06 -15.67 6.64
N ALA A 63 17.05 -14.80 6.53
CA ALA A 63 17.18 -13.35 6.70
C ALA A 63 17.06 -12.89 8.17
N GLY A 64 16.72 -13.78 9.10
CA GLY A 64 16.46 -13.42 10.51
C GLY A 64 15.18 -12.60 10.70
N VAL A 65 14.16 -12.83 9.88
CA VAL A 65 12.84 -12.17 9.96
C VAL A 65 11.86 -13.05 10.74
N ASP A 66 11.44 -12.59 11.91
CA ASP A 66 10.51 -13.34 12.76
C ASP A 66 9.09 -13.31 12.18
N VAL A 67 8.64 -12.14 11.72
CA VAL A 67 7.28 -11.91 11.23
C VAL A 67 7.28 -11.08 9.95
N GLN A 68 6.49 -11.50 8.97
CA GLN A 68 6.10 -10.64 7.84
C GLN A 68 4.64 -10.21 7.98
N VAL A 69 4.38 -8.91 7.89
CA VAL A 69 3.02 -8.38 7.64
C VAL A 69 2.83 -8.35 6.14
N LEU A 70 2.10 -9.35 5.64
CA LEU A 70 1.92 -9.55 4.22
C LEU A 70 0.82 -8.64 3.67
N SER A 71 1.02 -8.18 2.44
CA SER A 71 0.05 -7.39 1.68
C SER A 71 0.00 -7.86 0.24
N PHE A 72 -1.11 -7.60 -0.43
CA PHE A 72 -1.24 -7.98 -1.83
C PHE A 72 -0.33 -7.14 -2.73
N GLY A 73 0.11 -7.70 -3.85
CA GLY A 73 1.06 -7.05 -4.76
C GLY A 73 0.43 -5.96 -5.63
N SER A 74 1.15 -4.84 -5.78
CA SER A 74 0.78 -3.71 -6.64
C SER A 74 0.65 -4.10 -8.12
N PRO A 75 -0.28 -3.48 -8.89
CA PRO A 75 -1.30 -2.50 -8.48
C PRO A 75 -2.55 -3.08 -7.81
N GLY A 76 -2.61 -4.39 -7.52
CA GLY A 76 -3.73 -5.01 -6.83
C GLY A 76 -5.12 -4.79 -7.47
N PRO A 77 -6.20 -4.83 -6.67
CA PRO A 77 -7.56 -4.55 -7.12
C PRO A 77 -7.76 -3.15 -7.74
N GLN A 78 -6.90 -2.18 -7.41
CA GLN A 78 -6.99 -0.79 -7.86
C GLN A 78 -6.86 -0.63 -9.39
N ALA A 79 -6.30 -1.63 -10.07
CA ALA A 79 -6.18 -1.66 -11.53
C ALA A 79 -7.48 -2.02 -12.26
N PHE A 80 -8.52 -2.48 -11.55
CA PHE A 80 -9.71 -3.06 -12.17
C PHE A 80 -11.00 -2.32 -11.79
N ALA A 81 -12.06 -2.54 -12.55
CA ALA A 81 -13.41 -2.12 -12.18
C ALA A 81 -13.96 -3.01 -11.05
N ALA A 82 -15.02 -2.55 -10.38
CA ALA A 82 -15.55 -3.16 -9.16
C ALA A 82 -15.88 -4.65 -9.32
N GLU A 83 -16.38 -5.04 -10.50
CA GLU A 83 -16.78 -6.40 -10.84
C GLU A 83 -15.61 -7.40 -10.76
N VAL A 84 -14.39 -6.93 -10.98
CA VAL A 84 -13.16 -7.73 -10.87
C VAL A 84 -12.43 -7.43 -9.56
N ALA A 85 -12.42 -6.18 -9.12
CA ALA A 85 -11.69 -5.75 -7.93
C ALA A 85 -12.24 -6.41 -6.64
N ILE A 86 -13.57 -6.48 -6.48
CA ILE A 86 -14.21 -7.06 -5.29
C ILE A 86 -13.88 -8.55 -5.12
N PRO A 87 -14.12 -9.43 -6.11
CA PRO A 87 -13.77 -10.84 -5.97
C PRO A 87 -12.26 -11.06 -5.81
N MET A 88 -11.43 -10.25 -6.47
CA MET A 88 -9.97 -10.31 -6.33
C MET A 88 -9.49 -9.97 -4.91
N ALA A 89 -10.03 -8.90 -4.32
CA ALA A 89 -9.71 -8.53 -2.94
C ALA A 89 -10.10 -9.65 -1.97
N ARG A 90 -11.29 -10.24 -2.13
CA ARG A 90 -11.72 -11.37 -1.30
C ARG A 90 -10.83 -12.60 -1.47
N ASP A 91 -10.49 -12.99 -2.70
CA ASP A 91 -9.56 -14.11 -2.96
C ASP A 91 -8.21 -13.88 -2.29
N ALA A 92 -7.62 -12.69 -2.44
CA ALA A 92 -6.36 -12.34 -1.81
C ALA A 92 -6.44 -12.40 -0.28
N ASN A 93 -7.46 -11.79 0.31
CA ASN A 93 -7.63 -11.73 1.77
C ASN A 93 -7.90 -13.11 2.38
N ASP A 94 -8.72 -13.95 1.75
CA ASP A 94 -9.03 -15.29 2.24
C ASP A 94 -7.82 -16.22 2.15
N ARG A 95 -7.03 -16.13 1.07
CA ARG A 95 -5.77 -16.89 0.92
C ARG A 95 -4.72 -16.47 1.95
N LEU A 96 -4.57 -15.16 2.18
CA LEU A 96 -3.67 -14.65 3.20
C LEU A 96 -4.11 -15.11 4.59
N TYR A 97 -5.40 -15.04 4.90
CA TYR A 97 -5.93 -15.57 6.15
C TYR A 97 -5.59 -17.05 6.35
N GLN A 98 -5.79 -17.88 5.32
CA GLN A 98 -5.41 -19.29 5.38
C GLN A 98 -3.90 -19.49 5.61
N ALA A 99 -3.05 -18.67 4.97
CA ALA A 99 -1.60 -18.72 5.18
C ALA A 99 -1.19 -18.35 6.62
N ILE A 100 -1.85 -17.35 7.20
CA ILE A 100 -1.68 -16.96 8.61
C ILE A 100 -2.10 -18.10 9.54
N GLN A 101 -3.23 -18.77 9.26
CA GLN A 101 -3.69 -19.91 10.07
C GLN A 101 -2.74 -21.11 10.02
N ARG A 102 -2.11 -21.37 8.86
CA ARG A 102 -1.11 -22.44 8.71
C ARG A 102 0.20 -22.13 9.42
N ASN A 103 0.56 -20.85 9.55
CA ASN A 103 1.85 -20.41 10.09
C ASN A 103 1.67 -19.34 11.18
N PRO A 104 0.97 -19.68 12.29
CA PRO A 104 0.63 -18.72 13.32
C PRO A 104 1.90 -18.13 13.93
N GLY A 105 1.92 -16.80 14.07
CA GLY A 105 3.05 -16.07 14.63
C GLY A 105 4.19 -15.79 13.64
N ARG A 106 4.15 -16.32 12.41
CA ARG A 106 5.08 -15.97 11.32
C ARG A 106 4.50 -14.91 10.38
N PHE A 107 3.19 -14.91 10.20
CA PHE A 107 2.51 -13.96 9.31
C PHE A 107 1.46 -13.12 10.05
N ALA A 108 1.33 -11.88 9.60
CA ALA A 108 0.17 -11.02 9.80
C ALA A 108 -0.26 -10.46 8.43
N GLY A 109 -1.38 -9.73 8.37
CA GLY A 109 -1.92 -9.28 7.09
C GLY A 109 -2.45 -7.86 7.07
N PHE A 110 -2.18 -7.17 5.96
CA PHE A 110 -2.92 -5.98 5.52
C PHE A 110 -3.94 -6.39 4.45
N ALA A 111 -5.18 -5.92 4.62
CA ALA A 111 -6.26 -6.19 3.67
C ALA A 111 -5.96 -5.55 2.31
N ALA A 112 -6.18 -6.30 1.24
CA ALA A 112 -6.38 -5.77 -0.10
C ALA A 112 -7.80 -5.17 -0.19
N LEU A 113 -7.93 -3.97 -0.73
CA LEU A 113 -9.21 -3.26 -0.81
C LEU A 113 -9.63 -2.97 -2.26
N PRO A 114 -10.89 -3.25 -2.64
CA PRO A 114 -11.43 -2.98 -3.98
C PRO A 114 -11.90 -1.52 -4.11
N THR A 115 -10.98 -0.56 -4.05
CA THR A 115 -11.30 0.89 -4.02
C THR A 115 -12.09 1.42 -5.23
N ALA A 116 -12.21 0.64 -6.31
CA ALA A 116 -13.14 0.94 -7.41
C ALA A 116 -14.60 1.06 -6.94
N ASP A 117 -14.94 0.42 -5.81
CA ASP A 117 -16.13 0.64 -5.02
C ASP A 117 -15.73 0.98 -3.57
N PRO A 118 -15.73 2.27 -3.17
CA PRO A 118 -15.28 2.68 -1.85
C PRO A 118 -16.06 2.07 -0.68
N GLU A 119 -17.36 1.82 -0.87
CA GLU A 119 -18.19 1.24 0.18
C GLU A 119 -17.90 -0.25 0.34
N ALA A 120 -17.76 -0.98 -0.77
CA ALA A 120 -17.27 -2.36 -0.72
C ALA A 120 -15.88 -2.45 -0.10
N ALA A 121 -15.00 -1.46 -0.33
CA ALA A 121 -13.69 -1.38 0.30
C ALA A 121 -13.78 -1.19 1.82
N ALA A 122 -14.64 -0.30 2.31
CA ALA A 122 -14.85 -0.13 3.75
C ALA A 122 -15.42 -1.41 4.40
N GLN A 123 -16.37 -2.08 3.75
CA GLN A 123 -16.95 -3.34 4.24
C GLN A 123 -15.92 -4.47 4.28
N GLU A 124 -15.07 -4.58 3.26
CA GLU A 124 -14.02 -5.58 3.21
C GLU A 124 -12.93 -5.33 4.27
N LEU A 125 -12.59 -4.07 4.55
CA LEU A 125 -11.70 -3.71 5.65
C LEU A 125 -12.26 -4.19 7.00
N GLU A 126 -13.54 -3.93 7.27
CA GLU A 126 -14.20 -4.40 8.50
C GLU A 126 -14.20 -5.92 8.63
N ARG A 127 -14.51 -6.63 7.53
CA ARG A 127 -14.46 -8.09 7.50
C ARG A 127 -13.06 -8.60 7.85
N CYS A 128 -12.04 -8.05 7.20
CA CYS A 128 -10.65 -8.48 7.39
C CYS A 128 -10.16 -8.24 8.81
N VAL A 129 -10.44 -7.07 9.39
CA VAL A 129 -9.98 -6.75 10.74
C VAL A 129 -10.78 -7.53 11.78
N SER A 130 -12.11 -7.50 11.70
CA SER A 130 -12.98 -8.01 12.77
C SER A 130 -13.13 -9.53 12.75
N LYS A 131 -13.03 -10.16 11.57
CA LYS A 131 -13.21 -11.62 11.42
C LYS A 131 -11.91 -12.36 11.12
N LEU A 132 -11.00 -11.76 10.34
CA LEU A 132 -9.75 -12.43 9.94
C LEU A 132 -8.54 -12.01 10.79
N GLY A 133 -8.69 -10.99 11.65
CA GLY A 133 -7.64 -10.52 12.56
C GLY A 133 -6.54 -9.69 11.88
N PHE A 134 -6.80 -9.16 10.68
CA PHE A 134 -5.84 -8.35 9.93
C PHE A 134 -5.51 -7.04 10.68
N LYS A 135 -4.32 -6.50 10.42
CA LYS A 135 -3.74 -5.38 11.17
C LYS A 135 -3.90 -4.02 10.48
N GLY A 136 -4.72 -3.95 9.43
CA GLY A 136 -4.99 -2.75 8.64
C GLY A 136 -5.26 -3.10 7.19
N ALA A 137 -5.04 -2.15 6.29
CA ALA A 137 -5.11 -2.33 4.84
C ALA A 137 -3.88 -1.75 4.15
N MET A 138 -3.62 -2.22 2.93
CA MET A 138 -2.69 -1.59 1.99
C MET A 138 -3.46 -1.16 0.74
N ILE A 139 -3.29 0.09 0.34
CA ILE A 139 -3.83 0.65 -0.90
C ILE A 139 -2.65 1.09 -1.77
N HIS A 140 -2.65 0.68 -3.04
CA HIS A 140 -1.58 1.04 -3.98
C HIS A 140 -1.95 2.32 -4.76
N GLY A 141 -1.37 3.46 -4.40
CA GLY A 141 -1.53 4.76 -5.07
C GLY A 141 -2.97 5.08 -5.48
N HIS A 142 -3.15 5.58 -6.70
CA HIS A 142 -4.44 5.97 -7.24
C HIS A 142 -5.31 4.78 -7.68
N THR A 143 -6.62 4.96 -7.69
CA THR A 143 -7.58 4.02 -8.29
C THR A 143 -7.96 4.52 -9.68
N ARG A 144 -7.32 3.97 -10.73
CA ARG A 144 -7.59 4.32 -12.14
C ARG A 144 -7.60 5.85 -12.41
N GLY A 145 -6.59 6.55 -11.89
CA GLY A 145 -6.42 8.00 -12.00
C GLY A 145 -7.10 8.83 -10.91
N SER A 146 -7.94 8.21 -10.08
CA SER A 146 -8.64 8.88 -9.00
C SER A 146 -7.90 8.73 -7.67
N PHE A 147 -7.66 9.84 -6.98
CA PHE A 147 -6.90 9.89 -5.74
C PHE A 147 -7.80 9.86 -4.50
N LEU A 148 -7.28 9.29 -3.40
CA LEU A 148 -8.03 9.07 -2.16
C LEU A 148 -8.46 10.35 -1.42
N ASP A 149 -7.99 11.53 -1.82
CA ASP A 149 -8.49 12.78 -1.26
C ASP A 149 -9.94 13.09 -1.68
N GLU A 150 -10.42 12.50 -2.78
CA GLU A 150 -11.80 12.64 -3.21
C GLU A 150 -12.80 12.09 -2.17
N ARG A 151 -13.89 12.82 -1.95
CA ARG A 151 -14.87 12.52 -0.87
C ARG A 151 -15.46 11.12 -0.90
N LYS A 152 -15.61 10.52 -2.08
CA LYS A 152 -16.13 9.16 -2.22
C LYS A 152 -15.29 8.11 -1.49
N TYR A 153 -13.99 8.34 -1.31
CA TYR A 153 -13.10 7.40 -0.60
C TYR A 153 -13.10 7.56 0.92
N TRP A 154 -13.73 8.61 1.45
CA TRP A 154 -13.62 8.94 2.87
C TRP A 154 -14.28 7.90 3.78
N THR A 155 -15.26 7.14 3.28
CA THR A 155 -15.83 5.97 3.98
C THR A 155 -14.75 4.95 4.40
N ILE A 156 -13.68 4.81 3.61
CA ILE A 156 -12.56 3.91 3.93
C ILE A 156 -11.77 4.44 5.14
N PHE A 157 -11.50 5.75 5.18
CA PHE A 157 -10.80 6.40 6.30
C PHE A 157 -11.63 6.39 7.58
N GLU A 158 -12.93 6.67 7.47
CA GLU A 158 -13.88 6.56 8.56
C GLU A 158 -13.84 5.16 9.16
N ARG A 159 -13.89 4.13 8.30
CA ARG A 159 -13.87 2.75 8.73
C ARG A 159 -12.55 2.35 9.38
N ALA A 160 -11.43 2.73 8.80
CA ALA A 160 -10.10 2.47 9.38
C ALA A 160 -9.96 3.11 10.77
N GLN A 161 -10.43 4.35 10.92
CA GLN A 161 -10.47 5.03 12.22
C GLN A 161 -11.37 4.30 13.23
N ALA A 162 -12.58 3.90 12.82
CA ALA A 162 -13.52 3.21 13.70
C ALA A 162 -12.97 1.87 14.21
N LEU A 163 -12.28 1.14 13.34
CA LEU A 163 -11.60 -0.12 13.68
C LEU A 163 -10.28 0.10 14.42
N GLY A 164 -9.77 1.33 14.46
CA GLY A 164 -8.49 1.65 15.08
C GLY A 164 -7.31 0.97 14.39
N VAL A 165 -7.32 0.84 13.06
CA VAL A 165 -6.23 0.23 12.28
C VAL A 165 -5.64 1.21 11.25
N PRO A 166 -4.35 1.07 10.89
CA PRO A 166 -3.74 1.92 9.88
C PRO A 166 -4.14 1.55 8.45
N ILE A 167 -3.99 2.52 7.54
CA ILE A 167 -3.91 2.31 6.09
C ILE A 167 -2.49 2.56 5.62
N TYR A 168 -1.87 1.55 5.02
CA TYR A 168 -0.60 1.69 4.30
C TYR A 168 -0.88 2.24 2.91
N LEU A 169 -0.33 3.40 2.57
CA LEU A 169 -0.37 3.91 1.21
C LEU A 169 0.93 3.51 0.51
N HIS A 170 0.85 2.43 -0.26
CA HIS A 170 1.98 1.87 -1.00
C HIS A 170 2.04 2.49 -2.41
N PRO A 171 3.22 2.63 -3.03
CA PRO A 171 3.30 3.12 -4.39
C PRO A 171 2.66 2.23 -5.46
N THR A 172 2.37 2.86 -6.59
CA THR A 172 2.09 2.21 -7.87
C THR A 172 2.70 3.08 -8.97
N LEU A 173 2.51 2.71 -10.24
CA LEU A 173 2.85 3.61 -11.33
C LEU A 173 2.13 4.96 -11.12
N PRO A 174 2.81 6.10 -11.35
CA PRO A 174 2.21 7.41 -11.25
C PRO A 174 0.94 7.54 -12.10
N HIS A 175 0.16 8.58 -11.80
CA HIS A 175 -0.99 8.95 -12.62
C HIS A 175 -0.62 8.97 -14.12
N PRO A 176 -1.43 8.43 -15.05
CA PRO A 176 -1.09 8.38 -16.47
C PRO A 176 -0.69 9.73 -17.07
N ASP A 177 -1.36 10.82 -16.66
CA ASP A 177 -1.00 12.17 -17.10
C ASP A 177 0.38 12.63 -16.55
N ALA A 178 0.77 12.19 -15.35
CA ALA A 178 2.10 12.46 -14.80
C ALA A 178 3.17 11.62 -15.51
N VAL A 179 2.86 10.35 -15.84
CA VAL A 179 3.71 9.50 -16.69
C VAL A 179 3.94 10.18 -18.03
N LYS A 180 2.87 10.61 -18.71
CA LYS A 180 2.98 11.31 -19.98
C LYS A 180 3.78 12.60 -19.88
N ALA A 181 3.55 13.41 -18.84
CA ALA A 181 4.18 14.72 -18.74
C ALA A 181 5.68 14.66 -18.36
N TYR A 182 6.07 13.71 -17.51
CA TYR A 182 7.41 13.69 -16.91
C TYR A 182 8.28 12.52 -17.33
N PHE A 183 7.69 11.43 -17.83
CA PHE A 183 8.37 10.16 -18.04
C PHE A 183 8.18 9.56 -19.44
N GLU A 184 7.53 10.27 -20.37
CA GLU A 184 7.43 9.84 -21.76
C GLU A 184 8.84 9.75 -22.37
N GLY A 185 9.20 8.55 -22.84
CA GLY A 185 10.55 8.22 -23.33
C GLY A 185 11.56 7.83 -22.24
N TYR A 186 11.15 7.80 -20.96
CA TYR A 186 11.96 7.42 -19.80
C TYR A 186 11.12 6.63 -18.77
N GLU A 187 10.28 5.72 -19.24
CA GLU A 187 9.24 5.06 -18.44
C GLU A 187 9.81 4.23 -17.27
N GLU A 188 11.08 3.83 -17.34
CA GLU A 188 11.79 3.18 -16.24
C GLU A 188 11.92 4.08 -15.00
N LEU A 189 11.99 5.40 -15.18
CA LEU A 189 12.02 6.37 -14.07
C LEU A 189 10.65 6.50 -13.40
N ALA A 190 9.56 6.15 -14.07
CA ALA A 190 8.22 6.16 -13.47
C ALA A 190 8.03 5.06 -12.39
N ARG A 191 9.04 4.22 -12.14
CA ARG A 191 8.98 3.09 -11.20
C ARG A 191 9.62 3.41 -9.84
N ALA A 192 10.02 2.37 -9.10
CA ALA A 192 10.61 2.46 -7.76
C ALA A 192 11.86 3.34 -7.66
N GLY A 193 12.58 3.55 -8.78
CA GLY A 193 13.76 4.43 -8.79
C GLY A 193 13.42 5.91 -8.56
N TRP A 194 12.21 6.36 -8.91
CA TRP A 194 11.82 7.76 -8.74
C TRP A 194 10.30 7.97 -8.67
N GLY A 195 9.57 7.69 -9.76
CA GLY A 195 8.18 8.07 -9.94
C GLY A 195 7.24 7.56 -8.86
N PHE A 196 7.48 6.34 -8.35
CA PHE A 196 6.70 5.75 -7.25
C PHE A 196 6.65 6.67 -6.02
N ALA A 197 7.80 7.13 -5.55
CA ALA A 197 7.87 8.00 -4.37
C ALA A 197 7.29 9.39 -4.64
N VAL A 198 7.51 9.94 -5.84
CA VAL A 198 6.99 11.25 -6.23
C VAL A 198 5.46 11.27 -6.27
N ASP A 199 4.82 10.27 -6.89
CA ASP A 199 3.36 10.21 -6.98
C ASP A 199 2.73 9.91 -5.62
N THR A 200 3.32 8.99 -4.85
CA THR A 200 2.80 8.58 -3.53
C THR A 200 2.90 9.71 -2.51
N SER A 201 4.01 10.46 -2.47
CA SER A 201 4.15 11.64 -1.62
C SER A 201 3.16 12.75 -2.01
N CYS A 202 2.98 13.01 -3.30
CA CYS A 202 1.95 13.93 -3.80
C CYS A 202 0.54 13.48 -3.36
N HIS A 203 0.22 12.19 -3.51
CA HIS A 203 -1.05 11.62 -3.11
C HIS A 203 -1.30 11.79 -1.61
N PHE A 204 -0.33 11.45 -0.76
CA PHE A 204 -0.46 11.65 0.69
C PHE A 204 -0.69 13.13 1.05
N LEU A 205 0.04 14.06 0.41
CA LEU A 205 -0.14 15.49 0.65
C LEU A 205 -1.54 15.97 0.22
N ARG A 206 -2.11 15.42 -0.86
CA ARG A 206 -3.50 15.71 -1.23
C ARG A 206 -4.48 15.29 -0.13
N ILE A 207 -4.29 14.12 0.48
CA ILE A 207 -5.11 13.63 1.60
C ILE A 207 -5.04 14.60 2.78
N VAL A 208 -3.82 15.05 3.14
CA VAL A 208 -3.61 16.06 4.18
C VAL A 208 -4.34 17.37 3.83
N PHE A 209 -4.12 17.92 2.64
CA PHE A 209 -4.67 19.20 2.19
C PHE A 209 -6.18 19.18 1.89
N ALA A 210 -6.78 17.99 1.78
CA ALA A 210 -8.23 17.80 1.71
C ALA A 210 -8.90 17.79 3.10
N GLY A 211 -8.12 17.77 4.18
CA GLY A 211 -8.64 17.79 5.55
C GLY A 211 -9.11 16.42 6.06
N VAL A 212 -8.61 15.33 5.48
CA VAL A 212 -8.98 13.96 5.91
C VAL A 212 -8.65 13.75 7.38
N PHE A 213 -7.45 14.15 7.82
CA PHE A 213 -7.04 14.04 9.23
C PHE A 213 -7.79 14.99 10.17
N ASP A 214 -8.44 16.04 9.67
CA ASP A 214 -9.32 16.88 10.50
C ASP A 214 -10.68 16.25 10.75
N ALA A 215 -11.18 15.48 9.77
CA ALA A 215 -12.43 14.72 9.89
C ALA A 215 -12.22 13.40 10.65
N TYR A 216 -11.06 12.77 10.48
CA TYR A 216 -10.69 11.51 11.11
C TYR A 216 -9.39 11.68 11.92
N PRO A 217 -9.42 12.38 13.06
CA PRO A 217 -8.21 12.75 13.83
C PRO A 217 -7.48 11.58 14.50
N ARG A 218 -8.06 10.37 14.52
CA ARG A 218 -7.41 9.15 14.99
C ARG A 218 -7.01 8.22 13.84
N LEU A 219 -7.24 8.62 12.59
CA LEU A 219 -6.74 7.88 11.43
C LEU A 219 -5.21 7.80 11.49
N ARG A 220 -4.66 6.62 11.19
CA ARG A 220 -3.22 6.41 11.06
C ARG A 220 -2.92 5.96 9.64
N MET A 221 -1.90 6.55 9.05
CA MET A 221 -1.40 6.13 7.75
C MET A 221 0.07 5.73 7.85
N ILE A 222 0.47 4.77 7.02
CA ILE A 222 1.86 4.32 6.90
C ILE A 222 2.32 4.63 5.48
N LEU A 223 3.53 5.16 5.37
CA LEU A 223 4.24 5.37 4.11
C LEU A 223 5.53 4.56 4.13
N GLY A 224 5.79 3.85 3.04
CA GLY A 224 7.03 3.09 2.84
C GLY A 224 8.20 3.98 2.48
N HIS A 225 9.30 3.36 2.03
CA HIS A 225 10.40 4.03 1.36
C HIS A 225 10.91 5.30 2.07
N LEU A 226 11.05 5.22 3.41
CA LEU A 226 11.41 6.36 4.28
C LEU A 226 10.46 7.57 4.15
N GLY A 227 9.16 7.31 4.14
CA GLY A 227 8.12 8.33 4.04
C GLY A 227 8.04 8.97 2.67
N GLU A 228 8.44 8.26 1.61
CA GLU A 228 8.42 8.75 0.22
C GLU A 228 9.16 10.09 0.05
N GLY A 229 10.25 10.28 0.80
CA GLY A 229 11.04 11.52 0.80
C GLY A 229 10.42 12.70 1.57
N LEU A 230 9.20 12.58 2.08
CA LEU A 230 8.55 13.64 2.85
C LEU A 230 9.33 14.05 4.11
N PRO A 231 9.92 13.13 4.91
CA PRO A 231 10.70 13.52 6.09
C PRO A 231 11.85 14.48 5.75
N PHE A 232 12.45 14.35 4.58
CA PHE A 232 13.50 15.26 4.10
C PHE A 232 12.92 16.63 3.68
N ALA A 233 11.78 16.64 3.00
CA ALA A 233 11.18 17.84 2.44
C ALA A 233 10.25 18.62 3.40
N VAL A 234 9.90 18.05 4.56
CA VAL A 234 8.77 18.51 5.39
C VAL A 234 8.91 19.96 5.89
N HIS A 235 10.11 20.40 6.23
CA HIS A 235 10.34 21.77 6.70
C HIS A 235 10.10 22.78 5.57
N ARG A 236 10.64 22.53 4.37
CA ARG A 236 10.39 23.36 3.18
C ARG A 236 8.91 23.37 2.82
N LEU A 237 8.26 22.20 2.83
CA LEU A 237 6.82 22.10 2.58
C LEU A 237 6.05 23.00 3.55
N ASN A 238 6.29 22.85 4.86
CA ASN A 238 5.58 23.60 5.89
C ASN A 238 5.78 25.11 5.75
N ASP A 239 7.02 25.58 5.64
CA ASP A 239 7.34 27.01 5.64
C ASP A 239 6.69 27.73 4.45
N HIS A 240 6.60 27.06 3.30
CA HIS A 240 5.99 27.63 2.09
C HIS A 240 4.48 27.41 1.98
N THR A 241 3.87 26.54 2.80
CA THR A 241 2.46 26.16 2.61
C THR A 241 1.58 26.29 3.85
N TRP A 242 2.09 26.56 5.05
CA TRP A 242 1.27 26.63 6.27
C TRP A 242 0.15 27.69 6.19
N ARG A 243 0.40 28.85 5.57
CA ARG A 243 -0.64 29.87 5.32
C ARG A 243 -1.68 29.39 4.32
N SER A 244 -1.27 28.60 3.33
CA SER A 244 -2.19 27.99 2.36
C SER A 244 -3.03 26.90 3.03
N ALA A 245 -2.44 26.09 3.89
CA ALA A 245 -3.17 25.11 4.72
C ALA A 245 -4.23 25.80 5.60
N ALA A 246 -3.85 26.87 6.30
CA ALA A 246 -4.78 27.65 7.13
C ALA A 246 -5.94 28.25 6.30
N ARG A 247 -5.67 28.79 5.09
CA ARG A 247 -6.70 29.30 4.18
C ARG A 247 -7.66 28.21 3.67
N ARG A 248 -7.22 26.95 3.64
CA ARG A 248 -8.08 25.79 3.34
C ARG A 248 -8.89 25.30 4.54
N GLY A 249 -8.70 25.91 5.71
CA GLY A 249 -9.38 25.53 6.94
C GLY A 249 -8.75 24.35 7.68
N LEU A 250 -7.50 23.98 7.36
CA LEU A 250 -6.79 22.94 8.12
C LEU A 250 -6.49 23.40 9.54
N LYS A 251 -6.72 22.51 10.52
CA LYS A 251 -6.54 22.81 11.95
C LYS A 251 -5.08 22.77 12.39
N LYS A 252 -4.23 22.02 11.68
CA LYS A 252 -2.80 21.91 11.96
C LYS A 252 -1.97 22.35 10.75
N THR A 253 -0.68 22.61 10.96
CA THR A 253 0.25 22.84 9.84
C THR A 253 0.62 21.51 9.16
N PRO A 254 1.12 21.51 7.92
CA PRO A 254 1.59 20.30 7.25
C PRO A 254 2.65 19.53 8.06
N LEU A 255 3.57 20.24 8.73
CA LEU A 255 4.57 19.63 9.60
C LEU A 255 3.94 18.87 10.77
N GLN A 256 2.88 19.43 11.37
CA GLN A 256 2.19 18.81 12.49
C GLN A 256 1.45 17.53 12.06
N TYR A 257 0.73 17.53 10.94
CA TYR A 257 0.09 16.29 10.44
C TYR A 257 1.08 15.18 10.08
N ILE A 258 2.29 15.52 9.65
CA ILE A 258 3.31 14.52 9.30
C ILE A 258 4.01 13.95 10.53
N ARG A 259 4.06 14.70 11.64
CA ARG A 259 4.74 14.29 12.88
C ARG A 259 3.85 13.58 13.89
N GLU A 260 2.57 13.93 13.93
CA GLU A 260 1.57 13.47 14.92
C GLU A 260 0.68 12.37 14.36
#